data_AF-A0A1D2JJ36-F1
#
_entry.id   AF-A0A1D2JJ36-F1
#
_cell.length_a   1.000
_cell.length_b   1.000
_cell.length_c   1.000
_cell.angle_alpha   90.00
_cell.angle_beta   90.00
_cell.angle_gamma   90.00
#
_symmetry.space_group_name_H-M   'P 1'
#
loop_
_entity.id
_entity.type
_entity.pdbx_description
1 polymer ?
#
loop_
_entity_poly.entity_id
_entity_poly.type
_entity_poly.pdbx_seq_one_letter_code
_entity_poly.pdbx_strand_id
1 'polypeptide(L)'
;MSNKEAIQLAIKDLRAQKIKNYAAIARKHSINKETLCHHYNDLPLAQDKPVSQHKKKLSNQQEQMLLLHIEKLAAHSFAPTPQIIQNLIVEIIKESLNKKIEKYNIELSNIYNFDKKSFLININQTTKWIVPVEALKIK
;
A
#
# COMPACT_ATOMS: atom_id res chain seq x y z
N MET A 1 17.68 7.91 21.82
CA MET A 1 16.81 6.99 21.06
C MET A 1 16.20 7.76 19.92
N SER A 2 16.23 7.23 18.70
CA SER A 2 15.61 7.87 17.54
C SER A 2 14.08 7.84 17.70
N ASN A 3 13.37 8.91 17.32
CA ASN A 3 11.89 8.96 17.39
C ASN A 3 11.22 7.73 16.75
N LYS A 4 11.86 7.17 15.72
CA LYS A 4 11.40 5.96 15.03
C LYS A 4 11.49 4.69 15.88
N GLU A 5 12.52 4.57 16.72
CA GLU A 5 12.72 3.43 17.62
C GLU A 5 11.66 3.43 18.74
N ALA A 6 11.36 4.60 19.28
CA ALA A 6 10.31 4.77 20.29
C ALA A 6 8.93 4.36 19.75
N ILE A 7 8.59 4.77 18.52
CA ILE A 7 7.33 4.41 17.84
C ILE A 7 7.25 2.88 17.63
N GLN A 8 8.33 2.24 17.20
CA GLN A 8 8.36 0.80 17.00
C GLN A 8 8.16 0.02 18.31
N LEU A 9 8.79 0.49 19.40
CA LEU A 9 8.64 -0.11 20.72
C LEU A 9 7.20 0.03 21.24
N ALA A 10 6.61 1.22 21.09
CA ALA A 10 5.21 1.48 21.44
C ALA A 10 4.22 0.59 20.67
N ILE A 11 4.47 0.34 19.39
CA ILE A 11 3.64 -0.56 18.57
C ILE A 11 3.73 -2.02 19.05
N LYS A 12 4.92 -2.49 19.43
CA LYS A 12 5.10 -3.85 19.99
C LYS A 12 4.32 -4.01 21.29
N ASP A 13 4.42 -3.04 22.20
CA ASP A 13 3.67 -3.02 23.46
C ASP A 13 2.14 -3.02 23.23
N LEU A 14 1.66 -2.26 22.24
CA LEU A 14 0.24 -2.22 21.86
C LEU A 14 -0.27 -3.55 21.33
N ARG A 15 0.55 -4.28 20.57
CA ARG A 15 0.18 -5.60 20.02
C ARG A 15 0.10 -6.69 21.09
N ALA A 16 0.86 -6.56 22.18
CA ALA A 16 0.83 -7.50 23.29
C ALA A 16 -0.45 -7.38 24.14
N GLN A 17 -1.18 -6.26 24.05
CA GLN A 17 -2.41 -6.04 24.82
C GLN A 17 -3.64 -6.63 24.13
N LYS A 18 -4.47 -7.35 24.90
CA LYS A 18 -5.77 -7.89 24.44
C LYS A 18 -6.77 -6.78 24.12
N ILE A 19 -6.73 -5.68 24.87
CA ILE A 19 -7.51 -4.45 24.63
C ILE A 19 -6.52 -3.32 24.37
N LYS A 20 -6.59 -2.71 23.19
CA LYS A 20 -5.60 -1.73 22.72
C LYS A 20 -5.82 -0.38 23.42
N ASN A 21 -4.94 -0.01 24.33
CA ASN A 21 -4.99 1.30 24.99
C ASN A 21 -3.88 2.23 24.48
N TYR A 22 -4.21 3.02 23.44
CA TYR A 22 -3.28 3.96 22.82
C TYR A 22 -2.84 5.08 23.76
N ALA A 23 -3.70 5.56 24.65
CA ALA A 23 -3.39 6.69 25.53
C ALA A 23 -2.35 6.31 26.59
N ALA A 24 -2.47 5.12 27.17
CA ALA A 24 -1.51 4.63 28.16
C ALA A 24 -0.12 4.40 27.55
N ILE A 25 -0.07 3.78 26.37
CA ILE A 25 1.19 3.50 25.67
C ILE A 25 1.85 4.78 25.13
N ALA A 26 1.07 5.72 24.61
CA ALA A 26 1.56 7.03 24.18
C ALA A 26 2.25 7.79 25.33
N ARG A 27 1.64 7.78 26.52
CA ARG A 27 2.24 8.39 27.73
C ARG A 27 3.51 7.68 28.18
N LYS A 28 3.52 6.34 28.16
CA LYS A 28 4.67 5.53 28.57
C LYS A 28 5.91 5.80 27.70
N HIS A 29 5.69 5.97 26.40
CA HIS A 29 6.78 6.16 25.43
C HIS A 29 7.03 7.63 25.07
N SER A 30 6.32 8.58 25.68
CA SER A 30 6.39 10.02 25.37
C SER A 30 6.15 10.33 23.89
N ILE A 31 5.18 9.64 23.27
CA ILE A 31 4.81 9.80 21.87
C ILE A 31 3.41 10.40 21.81
N ASN A 32 3.16 11.26 20.82
CA ASN A 32 1.83 11.76 20.56
C ASN A 32 0.87 10.60 20.22
N LYS A 33 -0.31 10.58 20.84
CA LYS A 33 -1.30 9.52 20.69
C LYS A 33 -1.77 9.38 19.24
N GLU A 34 -2.04 10.51 18.58
CA GLU A 34 -2.46 10.54 17.18
C GLU A 34 -1.37 9.95 16.28
N THR A 35 -0.10 10.30 16.53
CA THR A 35 1.06 9.71 15.82
C THR A 35 1.11 8.20 16.00
N LEU A 36 0.91 7.69 17.22
CA LEU A 36 0.88 6.27 17.50
C LEU A 36 -0.30 5.55 16.83
N CYS A 37 -1.48 6.19 16.80
CA CYS A 37 -2.68 5.66 16.16
C CYS A 37 -2.48 5.54 14.64
N HIS A 38 -1.98 6.60 14.00
CA HIS A 38 -1.64 6.59 12.58
C HIS A 38 -0.63 5.48 12.26
N HIS A 39 0.50 5.44 12.97
CA HIS A 39 1.51 4.40 12.72
C HIS A 39 1.03 2.99 12.99
N TYR A 40 0.09 2.77 13.92
CA TYR A 40 -0.47 1.45 14.17
C TYR A 40 -1.44 1.02 13.05
N ASN A 41 -2.28 1.94 12.57
CA ASN A 41 -3.28 1.68 11.54
C ASN A 41 -2.70 1.63 10.12
N ASP A 42 -1.69 2.46 9.84
CA ASP A 42 -1.00 2.54 8.55
C ASP A 42 0.03 1.41 8.36
N LEU A 43 0.33 0.64 9.41
CA LEU A 43 1.25 -0.48 9.32
C LEU A 43 0.55 -1.68 8.67
N PRO A 44 1.07 -2.24 7.56
CA PRO A 44 0.55 -3.46 6.98
C PRO A 44 0.53 -4.58 8.03
N LEU A 45 -0.57 -5.35 8.06
CA LEU A 45 -0.81 -6.41 9.05
C LEU A 45 0.20 -7.59 9.02
N ALA A 46 1.25 -7.53 8.20
CA ALA A 46 2.30 -8.53 8.07
C ALA A 46 3.65 -7.88 8.39
N GLN A 47 4.25 -8.25 9.52
CA GLN A 47 5.46 -7.61 10.05
C GLN A 47 6.78 -8.08 9.41
N ASP A 48 6.74 -8.81 8.29
CA ASP A 48 7.91 -9.54 7.81
C ASP A 48 8.42 -9.14 6.42
N LYS A 49 7.99 -7.98 5.89
CA LYS A 49 8.58 -7.47 4.64
C LYS A 49 9.13 -6.07 4.86
N PRO A 50 10.45 -5.84 4.69
CA PRO A 50 10.98 -4.49 4.64
C PRO A 50 10.21 -3.74 3.56
N VAL A 51 9.56 -2.64 3.96
CA VAL A 51 8.91 -1.73 3.02
C VAL A 51 10.05 -1.14 2.19
N SER A 52 10.30 -1.73 1.02
CA SER A 52 11.27 -1.25 0.06
C SER A 52 11.00 0.23 -0.20
N GLN A 53 11.98 1.09 0.08
CA GLN A 53 11.91 2.53 -0.21
C GLN A 53 11.79 2.81 -1.71
N HIS A 54 12.04 1.79 -2.55
CA HIS A 54 11.86 1.84 -3.99
C HIS A 54 10.47 1.32 -4.35
N LYS A 55 9.67 2.15 -5.04
CA LYS A 55 8.40 1.76 -5.66
C LYS A 55 8.66 0.70 -6.73
N LYS A 56 8.66 -0.58 -6.35
CA LYS A 56 8.71 -1.68 -7.31
C LYS A 56 7.45 -1.64 -8.19
N LYS A 57 7.64 -1.73 -9.51
CA LYS A 57 6.51 -1.82 -10.48
C LYS A 57 5.84 -3.19 -10.43
N LEU A 58 6.61 -4.23 -10.09
CA LEU A 58 6.15 -5.60 -9.94
C LEU A 58 6.19 -6.00 -8.47
N SER A 59 5.20 -6.78 -8.04
CA SER A 59 5.25 -7.46 -6.75
C SER A 59 6.27 -8.58 -6.76
N ASN A 60 6.81 -8.96 -5.60
CA ASN A 60 7.78 -10.06 -5.50
C ASN A 60 7.28 -11.37 -6.11
N GLN A 61 5.98 -11.65 -6.03
CA GLN A 61 5.38 -12.84 -6.65
C GLN A 61 5.40 -12.75 -8.18
N GLN A 62 5.14 -11.57 -8.74
CA GLN A 62 5.20 -11.35 -10.19
C GLN A 62 6.64 -11.43 -10.71
N GLU A 63 7.62 -10.92 -9.96
CA GLU A 63 9.05 -11.06 -10.27
C GLU A 63 9.49 -12.53 -10.30
N GLN A 64 9.07 -13.32 -9.30
CA GLN A 64 9.33 -14.76 -9.25
C GLN A 64 8.69 -15.50 -10.44
N MET A 65 7.43 -15.19 -10.76
CA MET A 65 6.72 -15.78 -11.90
C MET A 65 7.43 -15.47 -13.23
N LEU A 66 7.95 -14.25 -13.38
CA LEU A 66 8.71 -13.82 -14.55
C LEU A 66 10.04 -14.57 -14.68
N LEU A 67 10.78 -14.71 -13.58
CA LEU A 67 12.04 -15.47 -13.55
C LEU A 67 11.82 -16.93 -13.97
N LEU A 68 10.80 -17.59 -13.41
CA LEU A 68 10.46 -18.97 -13.78
C LEU A 68 10.14 -19.12 -15.27
N HIS A 69 9.43 -18.15 -15.87
CA HIS A 69 9.16 -18.17 -17.31
C HIS A 69 10.42 -17.98 -18.15
N ILE A 70 11.30 -17.07 -17.75
CA ILE A 70 12.59 -16.82 -18.41
C ILE A 70 13.47 -18.08 -18.35
N GLU A 71 13.57 -18.72 -17.18
CA GLU A 71 14.32 -19.96 -16.99
C GLU A 71 13.75 -21.09 -17.85
N LYS A 72 12.43 -21.22 -17.94
CA LYS A 72 11.77 -22.21 -18.79
C LYS A 72 12.09 -21.99 -20.28
N LEU A 73 12.07 -20.74 -20.75
CA LEU A 73 12.43 -20.41 -22.13
C LEU A 73 13.91 -20.74 -22.41
N ALA A 74 14.80 -20.37 -21.48
CA ALA A 74 16.22 -20.66 -21.58
C ALA A 74 16.50 -22.18 -21.60
N ALA A 75 15.78 -22.96 -20.79
CA ALA A 75 15.87 -24.43 -20.77
C ALA A 75 15.45 -25.07 -22.10
N HIS A 76 14.57 -24.42 -22.86
CA HIS A 76 14.18 -24.82 -24.20
C HIS A 76 15.07 -24.24 -25.32
N SER A 77 16.26 -23.74 -24.97
CA SER A 77 17.22 -23.13 -25.91
C SER A 77 16.69 -21.88 -26.63
N PHE A 78 15.61 -21.26 -26.12
CA PHE A 78 15.12 -19.98 -26.63
C PHE A 78 15.73 -18.85 -25.81
N ALA A 79 16.57 -18.04 -26.46
CA ALA A 79 17.03 -16.79 -25.86
C ALA A 79 15.81 -15.85 -25.70
N PRO A 80 15.45 -15.45 -24.47
CA PRO A 80 14.31 -14.57 -24.26
C PRO A 80 14.64 -13.19 -24.86
N THR A 81 13.93 -12.83 -25.93
CA THR A 81 14.07 -11.51 -26.55
C THR A 81 13.37 -10.45 -25.67
N PRO A 82 13.81 -9.18 -25.73
CA PRO A 82 13.16 -8.09 -24.97
C PRO A 82 11.64 -8.01 -25.21
N GLN A 83 11.18 -8.29 -26.43
CA GLN A 83 9.75 -8.31 -26.77
C GLN A 83 9.00 -9.44 -26.05
N ILE A 84 9.57 -10.65 -26.00
CA ILE A 84 8.98 -11.78 -25.30
C ILE A 84 8.87 -11.46 -23.80
N ILE A 85 9.92 -10.85 -23.22
CA ILE A 85 9.92 -10.44 -21.82
C ILE A 85 8.80 -9.42 -21.54
N GLN A 86 8.60 -8.44 -22.41
CA GLN A 86 7.51 -7.47 -22.27
C GLN A 86 6.13 -8.13 -22.33
N ASN A 87 5.93 -9.05 -23.28
CA ASN A 87 4.68 -9.79 -23.42
C ASN A 87 4.39 -10.62 -22.15
N LEU A 88 5.39 -11.33 -21.63
CA LEU A 88 5.29 -12.09 -20.38
C LEU A 88 4.93 -11.20 -19.18
N ILE A 89 5.52 -10.01 -19.08
CA ILE A 89 5.18 -9.06 -18.02
C ILE A 89 3.72 -8.63 -18.11
N VAL A 90 3.22 -8.30 -19.30
CA VAL A 90 1.82 -7.90 -19.52
C VAL A 90 0.88 -9.04 -19.12
N GLU A 91 1.20 -10.28 -19.49
CA GLU A 91 0.42 -11.47 -19.15
C GLU A 91 0.36 -11.72 -17.64
N ILE A 92 1.51 -11.68 -16.95
CA ILE A 92 1.61 -11.86 -15.49
C ILE A 92 0.80 -10.78 -14.74
N ILE A 93 0.85 -9.53 -15.21
CA ILE A 93 0.07 -8.44 -14.62
C ILE A 93 -1.43 -8.71 -14.82
N LYS A 94 -1.85 -9.08 -16.03
CA LYS A 94 -3.25 -9.34 -16.37
C LYS A 94 -3.82 -10.52 -15.55
N GLU A 95 -3.08 -11.62 -15.43
CA GLU A 95 -3.50 -12.77 -14.64
C GLU A 95 -3.70 -12.39 -13.17
N SER A 96 -2.79 -11.61 -12.60
CA SER A 96 -2.92 -11.13 -11.21
C SER A 96 -4.11 -10.21 -10.99
N LEU A 97 -4.49 -9.43 -12.01
CA LEU A 97 -5.65 -8.56 -11.98
C LEU A 97 -6.94 -9.38 -12.07
N ASN A 98 -7.02 -10.34 -12.99
CA ASN A 98 -8.17 -11.23 -13.12
C ASN A 98 -8.45 -12.01 -11.84
N LYS A 99 -7.40 -12.57 -11.21
CA LYS A 99 -7.52 -13.24 -9.91
C LYS A 99 -8.11 -12.34 -8.82
N LYS A 100 -7.78 -11.04 -8.83
CA LYS A 100 -8.37 -10.06 -7.89
C LYS A 100 -9.82 -9.74 -8.24
N ILE A 101 -10.12 -9.56 -9.53
CA ILE A 101 -11.49 -9.32 -10.01
C ILE A 101 -12.40 -10.47 -9.57
N GLU A 102 -11.98 -11.71 -9.79
CA GLU A 102 -12.72 -12.91 -9.35
C GLU A 102 -12.83 -12.97 -7.83
N LYS A 103 -11.70 -12.84 -7.11
CA LYS A 103 -11.68 -12.93 -5.64
C LYS A 103 -12.64 -11.95 -4.97
N TYR A 104 -12.76 -10.75 -5.51
CA TYR A 104 -13.60 -9.68 -4.94
C TYR A 104 -14.92 -9.50 -5.69
N ASN A 105 -15.27 -10.41 -6.61
CA ASN A 105 -16.45 -10.34 -7.47
C ASN A 105 -16.68 -8.94 -8.06
N ILE A 106 -15.62 -8.37 -8.68
CA ILE A 106 -15.64 -7.02 -9.21
C ILE A 106 -16.41 -7.00 -10.53
N GLU A 107 -17.61 -6.44 -10.52
CA GLU A 107 -18.42 -6.22 -11.72
C GLU A 107 -18.17 -4.83 -12.33
N LEU A 108 -18.61 -4.63 -13.59
CA LEU A 108 -18.53 -3.33 -14.27
C LEU A 108 -19.22 -2.21 -13.47
N SER A 109 -20.30 -2.53 -12.77
CA SER A 109 -21.02 -1.65 -11.85
C SER A 109 -20.15 -1.16 -10.67
N ASN A 110 -19.17 -1.95 -10.24
CA ASN A 110 -18.23 -1.58 -9.17
C ASN A 110 -17.16 -0.58 -9.65
N ILE A 111 -16.94 -0.45 -10.96
CA ILE A 111 -15.98 0.48 -11.57
C ILE A 111 -16.68 1.81 -11.94
N TYR A 112 -17.99 1.92 -11.70
CA TYR A 112 -18.83 3.06 -12.09
C TYR A 112 -18.41 4.41 -11.46
N ASN A 113 -17.53 4.41 -10.46
CA ASN A 113 -16.92 5.62 -9.86
C ASN A 113 -15.41 5.75 -10.14
N PHE A 114 -14.90 5.18 -11.23
CA PHE A 114 -13.51 5.36 -11.67
C PHE A 114 -13.40 6.28 -12.90
N ASP A 115 -14.28 7.27 -13.00
CA ASP A 115 -14.15 8.33 -14.00
C ASP A 115 -13.20 9.44 -13.51
N LYS A 116 -12.76 10.30 -14.44
CA LYS A 116 -11.85 11.41 -14.13
C LYS A 116 -12.44 12.33 -13.04
N LYS A 117 -13.77 12.46 -12.96
CA LYS A 117 -14.44 13.27 -11.93
C LYS A 117 -14.39 12.62 -10.55
N SER A 118 -14.64 11.31 -10.45
CA SER A 118 -14.58 10.59 -9.17
C SER A 118 -13.15 10.49 -8.63
N PHE A 119 -12.15 10.33 -9.50
CA PHE A 119 -10.74 10.45 -9.12
C PHE A 119 -10.42 11.86 -8.55
N LEU A 120 -10.91 12.91 -9.21
CA LEU A 120 -10.74 14.31 -8.74
C LEU A 120 -11.48 14.58 -7.42
N ILE A 121 -12.67 14.01 -7.21
CA ILE A 121 -13.42 14.13 -5.94
C ILE A 121 -12.64 13.51 -4.78
N ASN A 122 -12.06 12.33 -4.99
CA ASN A 122 -11.27 11.64 -3.97
C ASN A 122 -10.01 12.46 -3.60
N ILE A 123 -9.31 13.03 -4.60
CA ILE A 123 -8.19 13.95 -4.36
C ILE A 123 -8.66 15.19 -3.57
N ASN A 124 -9.78 15.79 -3.95
CA ASN A 124 -10.31 16.99 -3.30
C ASN A 124 -10.69 16.77 -1.82
N GLN A 125 -11.12 15.56 -1.42
CA GLN A 125 -11.40 15.24 -0.01
C GLN A 125 -10.12 15.10 0.83
N THR A 126 -8.99 14.72 0.22
CA THR A 126 -7.69 14.65 0.91
C THR A 126 -7.00 16.01 1.04
N THR A 127 -7.36 16.98 0.20
CA THR A 127 -6.92 18.38 0.36
C THR A 127 -7.88 19.12 1.27
N LYS A 128 -7.60 19.12 2.58
CA LYS A 128 -8.21 20.11 3.48
C LYS A 128 -7.71 21.48 3.06
N TRP A 129 -8.59 22.31 2.50
CA TRP A 129 -8.27 23.70 2.24
C TRP A 129 -8.12 24.40 3.59
N ILE A 130 -6.89 24.80 3.94
CA ILE A 130 -6.65 25.69 5.06
C ILE A 130 -7.08 27.07 4.58
N VAL A 131 -8.28 27.47 4.97
CA VAL A 131 -8.82 28.80 4.67
C VAL A 131 -8.48 29.71 5.87
N PRO A 132 -7.87 30.89 5.64
CA PRO A 132 -7.69 31.89 6.70
C PRO A 132 -9.03 32.27 7.29
N VAL A 133 -9.11 32.42 8.62
CA VAL A 133 -10.36 32.73 9.34
C VAL A 133 -10.98 34.04 8.84
N GLU A 134 -10.17 34.95 8.30
CA GLU A 134 -10.57 36.23 7.71
C GLU A 134 -11.43 36.03 6.45
N ALA A 135 -11.18 34.99 5.66
CA ALA A 135 -11.94 34.69 4.44
C ALA A 135 -13.30 34.01 4.72
N LEU A 136 -13.52 33.54 5.96
CA LEU A 136 -14.81 33.05 6.43
C LEU A 136 -15.69 34.16 7.01
N LYS A 137 -15.17 35.39 7.13
CA LYS A 137 -15.88 36.57 7.65
C LYS A 137 -16.38 37.48 6.53
N ILE A 138 -16.94 36.91 5.46
CA ILE A 138 -17.64 37.70 4.45
C ILE A 138 -19.15 37.57 4.69
N LYS A 139 -19.76 38.76 4.82
CA LYS A 139 -21.16 39.13 5.13
C LYS A 139 -22.26 38.20 4.61
#